data_AF-A0A1X7VPH9-F1
#
_entry.id   AF-A0A1X7VPH9-F1
#
_cell.length_a   1.000
_cell.length_b   1.000
_cell.length_c   1.000
_cell.angle_alpha   90.00
_cell.angle_beta   90.00
_cell.angle_gamma   90.00
#
_symmetry.space_group_name_H-M   'P 1'
#
loop_
_entity.id
_entity.type
_entity.pdbx_description
1 polymer ?
#
loop_
_entity_poly.entity_id
_entity_poly.type
_entity_poly.pdbx_seq_one_letter_code
_entity_poly.pdbx_strand_id
1 'polypeptide(L)'
;MAESTIVRNDSGIANEVLRRNVPLVVDSCHPNCVQLADKLYSKRIIPDETWRKAKDTMTGHTIDQRISDMISVVRDSIRTDGSMFRTFTDILRTEDTLPHNKLADVLDKEYDCLVEEGVSYDSTTGETITELAVSKETSAIEPQNSIVINVPDSYRIMELKEELEELKSDLKAELKKIGNIFEDIDLDEVEEGVKEIGNELAEKALKWMDTKLDSLFS
;
A
#
# COMPACT_ATOMS: atom_id res chain seq x y z
N MET A 1 17.88 33.79 -14.77
CA MET A 1 17.19 33.33 -13.55
C MET A 1 17.44 31.84 -13.49
N ALA A 2 18.32 31.39 -12.60
CA ALA A 2 18.54 29.98 -12.39
C ALA A 2 17.52 29.53 -11.35
N GLU A 3 16.57 28.70 -11.76
CA GLU A 3 15.73 27.94 -10.84
C GLU A 3 16.68 27.05 -10.04
N SER A 4 16.99 27.47 -8.82
CA SER A 4 17.68 26.62 -7.86
C SER A 4 16.66 25.57 -7.44
N THR A 5 16.60 24.46 -8.17
CA THR A 5 15.93 23.24 -7.71
C THR A 5 16.56 22.89 -6.37
N ILE A 6 15.90 23.26 -5.27
CA ILE A 6 16.30 22.86 -3.94
C ILE A 6 16.05 21.36 -3.90
N VAL A 7 17.09 20.57 -4.20
CA VAL A 7 17.08 19.14 -3.93
C VAL A 7 17.07 19.03 -2.41
N ARG A 8 15.87 18.97 -1.82
CA ARG A 8 15.69 18.67 -0.41
C ARG A 8 16.11 17.20 -0.24
N ASN A 9 17.37 17.00 0.17
CA ASN A 9 17.94 15.70 0.49
C ASN A 9 17.57 15.37 1.94
N ASP A 10 16.30 15.07 2.18
CA ASP A 10 15.86 14.66 3.52
C ASP A 10 16.27 13.20 3.74
N SER A 11 17.41 13.03 4.41
CA SER A 11 17.96 11.73 4.76
C SER A 11 17.03 10.92 5.66
N GLY A 12 16.17 11.58 6.45
CA GLY A 12 15.16 10.93 7.28
C GLY A 12 14.07 10.29 6.43
N ILE A 13 13.45 11.09 5.54
CA ILE A 13 12.45 10.60 4.58
C ILE A 13 13.03 9.49 3.71
N ALA A 14 14.22 9.71 3.13
CA ALA A 14 14.88 8.73 2.28
C ALA A 14 15.15 7.40 3.00
N ASN A 15 15.60 7.46 4.26
CA ASN A 15 15.85 6.26 5.05
C ASN A 15 14.56 5.51 5.36
N GLU A 16 13.47 6.24 5.64
CA GLU A 16 12.17 5.66 5.95
C GLU A 16 11.54 4.98 4.72
N VAL A 17 11.56 5.64 3.56
CA VAL A 17 11.09 5.06 2.30
C VAL A 17 11.83 3.75 2.02
N LEU A 18 13.16 3.76 2.13
CA LEU A 18 13.93 2.54 1.87
C LEU A 18 13.67 1.47 2.95
N ARG A 19 13.48 1.85 4.22
CA ARG A 19 13.16 0.92 5.32
C ARG A 19 11.84 0.18 5.08
N ARG A 20 10.80 0.89 4.66
CA ARG A 20 9.47 0.31 4.36
C ARG A 20 9.49 -0.64 3.18
N ASN A 21 10.35 -0.36 2.21
CA ASN A 21 10.42 -1.09 0.95
C ASN A 21 11.52 -2.16 0.89
N VAL A 22 12.22 -2.47 2.00
CA VAL A 22 13.25 -3.54 2.01
C VAL A 22 12.75 -4.87 1.43
N PRO A 23 11.55 -5.38 1.76
CA PRO A 23 11.04 -6.62 1.17
C PRO A 23 10.92 -6.53 -0.35
N LEU A 24 10.37 -5.43 -0.86
CA LEU A 24 10.22 -5.20 -2.30
C LEU A 24 11.57 -5.10 -3.02
N VAL A 25 12.57 -4.51 -2.35
CA VAL A 25 13.95 -4.46 -2.87
C VAL A 25 14.55 -5.86 -2.94
N VAL A 26 14.36 -6.68 -1.90
CA VAL A 26 14.82 -8.08 -1.89
C VAL A 26 14.21 -8.85 -3.06
N ASP A 27 12.89 -8.82 -3.22
CA ASP A 27 12.21 -9.55 -4.28
C ASP A 27 12.61 -9.10 -5.69
N SER A 28 12.68 -7.78 -5.90
CA SER A 28 12.98 -7.21 -7.23
C SER A 28 14.45 -7.38 -7.62
N CYS A 29 15.36 -7.43 -6.64
CA CYS A 29 16.80 -7.53 -6.87
C CYS A 29 17.34 -8.96 -6.68
N HIS A 30 16.55 -9.90 -6.18
CA HIS A 30 16.94 -11.30 -5.94
C HIS A 30 17.68 -11.94 -7.14
N PRO A 31 17.18 -11.83 -8.39
CA PRO A 31 17.87 -12.42 -9.54
C PRO A 31 19.24 -11.79 -9.83
N ASN A 32 19.45 -10.53 -9.44
CA ASN A 32 20.57 -9.69 -9.87
C ASN A 32 21.45 -9.21 -8.69
N CYS A 33 21.42 -9.90 -7.55
CA CYS A 33 22.13 -9.52 -6.31
C CYS A 33 23.61 -9.13 -6.56
N VAL A 34 24.34 -9.93 -7.33
CA VAL A 34 25.76 -9.67 -7.65
C VAL A 34 25.96 -8.42 -8.51
N GLN A 35 25.09 -8.18 -9.48
CA GLN A 35 25.16 -7.02 -10.37
C GLN A 35 24.82 -5.72 -9.61
N LEU A 36 23.80 -5.79 -8.74
CA LEU A 36 23.48 -4.68 -7.85
C LEU A 36 24.68 -4.35 -6.95
N ALA A 37 25.31 -5.35 -6.35
CA ALA A 37 26.51 -5.16 -5.52
C ALA A 37 27.64 -4.47 -6.29
N ASP A 38 27.88 -4.86 -7.54
CA ASP A 38 28.91 -4.26 -8.40
C ASP A 38 28.65 -2.78 -8.68
N LYS A 39 27.41 -2.41 -8.96
CA LYS A 39 27.03 -1.01 -9.22
C LYS A 39 27.09 -0.16 -7.96
N LEU A 40 26.59 -0.68 -6.83
CA LEU A 40 26.65 -0.01 -5.53
C LEU A 40 28.11 0.25 -5.10
N TYR A 41 28.99 -0.73 -5.31
CA TYR A 41 30.42 -0.58 -5.02
C TYR A 41 31.10 0.42 -5.96
N SER A 42 30.79 0.36 -7.26
CA SER A 42 31.33 1.29 -8.26
C SER A 42 30.98 2.76 -7.97
N LYS A 43 29.82 2.99 -7.35
CA LYS A 43 29.35 4.31 -6.90
C LYS A 43 29.80 4.67 -5.48
N ARG A 44 30.58 3.81 -4.83
CA ARG A 44 31.07 3.96 -3.44
C ARG A 44 29.96 4.09 -2.39
N ILE A 45 28.79 3.52 -2.67
CA ILE A 45 27.66 3.48 -1.72
C ILE A 45 27.91 2.39 -0.67
N ILE A 46 28.46 1.24 -1.08
CA ILE A 46 28.83 0.17 -0.16
C ILE A 46 30.35 -0.01 -0.09
N PRO A 47 30.89 -0.41 1.08
CA PRO A 47 32.31 -0.69 1.23
C PRO A 47 32.69 -2.05 0.63
N ASP A 48 34.00 -2.25 0.45
CA ASP A 48 34.59 -3.45 -0.15
C ASP A 48 34.23 -4.74 0.61
N GLU A 49 34.11 -4.68 1.94
CA GLU A 49 33.69 -5.82 2.74
C GLU A 49 32.27 -6.28 2.41
N THR A 50 31.32 -5.34 2.34
CA THR A 50 29.91 -5.62 2.00
C THR A 50 29.80 -6.12 0.57
N TRP A 51 30.55 -5.54 -0.37
CA TRP A 51 30.63 -6.02 -1.75
C TRP A 51 31.14 -7.46 -1.84
N ARG A 52 32.19 -7.81 -1.09
CA ARG A 52 32.71 -9.19 -1.04
C ARG A 52 31.68 -10.15 -0.45
N LYS A 53 31.03 -9.81 0.66
CA LYS A 53 29.95 -10.63 1.27
C LYS A 53 28.78 -10.83 0.31
N ALA A 54 28.42 -9.79 -0.44
CA ALA A 54 27.36 -9.85 -1.44
C ALA A 54 27.71 -10.76 -2.64
N LYS A 55 28.97 -11.18 -2.82
CA LYS A 55 29.41 -12.16 -3.83
C LYS A 55 29.69 -13.54 -3.25
N ASP A 56 29.95 -13.61 -1.96
CA ASP A 56 30.34 -14.84 -1.29
C ASP A 56 29.17 -15.83 -1.22
N THR A 57 29.30 -16.96 -1.91
CA THR A 57 28.34 -18.08 -1.88
C THR A 57 28.69 -19.13 -0.82
N MET A 58 29.83 -18.99 -0.14
CA MET A 58 30.37 -20.01 0.78
C MET A 58 30.02 -19.73 2.25
N THR A 59 29.40 -18.59 2.55
CA THR A 59 29.04 -18.14 3.90
C THR A 59 27.73 -18.74 4.43
N GLY A 60 26.99 -19.47 3.60
CA GLY A 60 25.70 -20.06 3.97
C GLY A 60 24.54 -19.06 4.02
N HIS A 61 24.76 -17.79 3.68
CA HIS A 61 23.69 -16.80 3.55
C HIS A 61 22.89 -17.02 2.27
N THR A 62 21.56 -16.90 2.37
CA THR A 62 20.69 -16.87 1.18
C THR A 62 20.91 -15.58 0.39
N ILE A 63 20.45 -15.56 -0.86
CA ILE A 63 20.52 -14.34 -1.68
C ILE A 63 19.71 -13.21 -1.03
N ASP A 64 18.53 -13.51 -0.47
CA ASP A 64 17.70 -12.55 0.27
C ASP A 64 18.44 -11.91 1.43
N GLN A 65 19.14 -12.74 2.24
CA GLN A 65 19.94 -12.25 3.35
C GLN A 65 21.08 -11.34 2.88
N ARG A 66 21.76 -11.72 1.78
CA ARG A 66 22.82 -10.89 1.18
C ARG A 66 22.30 -9.55 0.67
N ILE A 67 21.10 -9.51 0.08
CA ILE A 67 20.46 -8.27 -0.33
C ILE A 67 20.08 -7.44 0.89
N SER A 68 19.43 -8.04 1.89
CA SER A 68 19.05 -7.35 3.12
C SER A 68 20.26 -6.72 3.82
N ASP A 69 21.36 -7.45 3.93
CA ASP A 69 22.63 -6.96 4.49
C ASP A 69 23.18 -5.77 3.68
N MET A 70 23.18 -5.87 2.35
CA MET A 70 23.57 -4.74 1.49
C MET A 70 22.69 -3.53 1.70
N ILE A 71 21.38 -3.70 1.72
CA ILE A 71 20.42 -2.60 1.87
C ILE A 71 20.53 -1.95 3.25
N SER A 72 20.86 -2.71 4.29
CA SER A 72 21.19 -2.14 5.60
C SER A 72 22.33 -1.12 5.50
N VAL A 73 23.40 -1.45 4.77
CA VAL A 73 24.55 -0.55 4.57
C VAL A 73 24.21 0.63 3.65
N VAL A 74 23.38 0.42 2.62
CA VAL A 74 22.85 1.51 1.79
C VAL A 74 22.05 2.49 2.64
N ARG A 75 21.21 1.99 3.55
CA ARG A 75 20.43 2.83 4.49
C ARG A 75 21.33 3.65 5.40
N ASP A 76 22.40 3.07 5.95
CA ASP A 76 23.37 3.81 6.77
C ASP A 76 24.08 4.91 5.97
N SER A 77 24.36 4.64 4.69
CA SER A 77 24.93 5.63 3.78
C SER A 77 23.96 6.78 3.48
N ILE A 78 22.68 6.47 3.26
CA ILE A 78 21.60 7.45 3.05
C ILE A 78 21.35 8.30 4.30
N ARG A 79 21.44 7.68 5.49
CA ARG A 79 21.32 8.38 6.76
C ARG A 79 22.41 9.43 6.92
N THR A 80 23.61 9.13 6.42
CA THR A 80 24.76 10.05 6.44
C THR A 80 24.65 11.12 5.34
N ASP A 81 24.17 10.75 4.16
CA ASP A 81 23.99 11.64 3.01
C ASP A 81 22.73 11.24 2.23
N GLY A 82 21.66 12.02 2.40
CA GLY A 82 20.36 11.76 1.75
C GLY A 82 20.42 11.74 0.22
N SER A 83 21.44 12.37 -0.41
CA SER A 83 21.59 12.35 -1.87
C SER A 83 21.91 10.96 -2.42
N MET A 84 22.43 10.06 -1.56
CA MET A 84 22.69 8.66 -1.91
C MET A 84 21.42 7.89 -2.26
N PHE A 85 20.25 8.35 -1.82
CA PHE A 85 18.96 7.75 -2.17
C PHE A 85 18.66 7.88 -3.66
N ARG A 86 18.84 9.07 -4.24
CA ARG A 86 18.66 9.27 -5.69
C ARG A 86 19.71 8.51 -6.49
N THR A 87 20.95 8.45 -5.99
CA THR A 87 21.99 7.63 -6.61
C THR A 87 21.60 6.15 -6.62
N PHE A 88 20.98 5.67 -5.54
CA PHE A 88 20.45 4.30 -5.46
C PHE A 88 19.32 4.06 -6.47
N THR A 89 18.34 4.94 -6.57
CA THR A 89 17.24 4.78 -7.54
C THR A 89 17.73 4.87 -9.00
N ASP A 90 18.74 5.69 -9.28
CA ASP A 90 19.40 5.73 -10.59
C ASP A 90 20.14 4.42 -10.92
N ILE A 91 20.78 3.78 -9.94
CA ILE A 91 21.43 2.46 -10.12
C ILE A 91 20.40 1.41 -10.52
N LEU A 92 19.22 1.41 -9.87
CA LEU A 92 18.12 0.50 -10.22
C LEU A 92 17.67 0.74 -11.67
N ARG A 93 17.49 2.00 -12.08
CA ARG A 93 17.13 2.33 -13.48
C ARG A 93 18.18 1.94 -14.50
N THR A 94 19.45 1.96 -14.11
CA THR A 94 20.57 1.54 -14.98
C THR A 94 20.56 0.03 -15.25
N GLU A 95 19.81 -0.77 -14.48
CA GLU A 95 19.63 -2.20 -14.77
C GLU A 95 18.71 -2.42 -15.99
N ASP A 96 17.89 -1.43 -16.35
CA ASP A 96 16.93 -1.46 -17.47
C ASP A 96 16.08 -2.74 -17.54
N THR A 97 15.76 -3.28 -16.37
CA THR A 97 14.80 -4.39 -16.24
C THR A 97 13.49 -3.86 -15.68
N LEU A 98 12.38 -4.44 -16.14
CA LEU A 98 11.04 -4.04 -15.71
C LEU A 98 10.87 -4.04 -14.17
N PRO A 99 11.38 -5.03 -13.40
CA PRO A 99 11.29 -5.01 -11.95
C PRO A 99 12.07 -3.85 -11.30
N HIS A 100 13.28 -3.57 -11.78
CA HIS A 100 14.11 -2.51 -11.19
C HIS A 100 13.58 -1.11 -11.51
N ASN A 101 13.05 -0.90 -12.73
CA ASN A 101 12.42 0.36 -13.12
C ASN A 101 11.16 0.62 -12.28
N LYS A 102 10.29 -0.40 -12.10
CA LYS A 102 9.11 -0.29 -11.23
C LYS A 102 9.48 -0.01 -9.78
N LEU A 103 10.51 -0.68 -9.25
CA LEU A 103 10.99 -0.44 -7.90
C LEU A 103 11.48 1.00 -7.74
N ALA A 104 12.28 1.50 -8.69
CA ALA A 104 12.77 2.89 -8.66
C ALA A 104 11.62 3.90 -8.66
N ASP A 105 10.58 3.66 -9.49
CA ASP A 105 9.42 4.53 -9.58
C ASP A 105 8.57 4.52 -8.30
N VAL A 106 8.41 3.35 -7.66
CA VAL A 106 7.72 3.24 -6.36
C VAL A 106 8.47 4.02 -5.29
N LEU A 107 9.80 3.83 -5.19
CA LEU A 107 10.64 4.51 -4.22
C LEU A 107 10.62 6.03 -4.40
N ASP A 108 10.78 6.51 -5.64
CA ASP A 108 10.76 7.94 -5.92
C ASP A 108 9.38 8.56 -5.64
N LYS A 109 8.29 7.87 -6.00
CA LYS A 109 6.94 8.36 -5.75
C LYS A 109 6.64 8.46 -4.26
N GLU A 110 7.02 7.46 -3.45
CA GLU A 110 6.80 7.51 -2.00
C GLU A 110 7.64 8.62 -1.34
N TYR A 111 8.89 8.80 -1.80
CA TYR A 111 9.73 9.90 -1.34
C TYR A 111 9.11 11.26 -1.65
N ASP A 112 8.69 11.50 -2.90
CA ASP A 112 8.11 12.77 -3.31
C ASP A 112 6.81 13.06 -2.54
N CYS A 113 5.97 12.04 -2.31
CA CYS A 113 4.75 12.16 -1.52
C CYS A 113 5.03 12.60 -0.07
N LEU A 114 6.00 11.98 0.60
CA LEU A 114 6.34 12.32 1.99
C LEU A 114 6.98 13.70 2.11
N VAL A 115 7.73 14.13 1.10
CA VAL A 115 8.28 15.50 1.02
C VAL A 115 7.17 16.54 0.85
N GLU A 116 6.18 16.28 0.00
CA GLU A 116 5.03 17.18 -0.23
C GLU A 116 4.12 17.28 1.00
N GLU A 117 3.93 16.19 1.72
CA GLU A 117 3.16 16.13 2.98
C GLU A 117 3.87 16.85 4.15
N GLY A 118 5.14 17.27 3.97
CA GLY A 118 5.92 17.98 4.98
C GLY A 118 6.28 17.10 6.19
N VAL A 119 6.35 15.78 5.99
CA VAL A 119 6.63 14.84 7.07
C VAL A 119 8.13 14.87 7.41
N SER A 120 8.46 15.20 8.64
CA SER A 120 9.85 15.15 9.14
C SER A 120 10.11 13.82 9.84
N TYR A 121 11.23 13.17 9.51
CA TYR A 121 11.68 11.95 10.19
C TYR A 121 13.02 12.19 10.87
N ASP A 122 13.19 11.69 12.10
CA ASP A 122 14.50 11.68 12.73
C ASP A 122 15.41 10.67 11.99
N SER A 123 16.45 11.19 11.34
CA SER A 123 17.45 10.39 10.65
C SER A 123 18.15 9.35 11.55
N THR A 124 18.25 9.56 12.87
CA THR A 124 18.90 8.62 13.80
C THR A 124 18.01 7.47 14.26
N THR A 125 16.73 7.73 14.52
CA THR A 125 15.78 6.73 15.08
C THR A 125 14.77 6.19 14.06
N GLY A 126 14.50 6.91 12.97
CA GLY A 126 13.45 6.58 12.00
C GLY A 126 12.03 6.89 12.50
N GLU A 127 11.90 7.62 13.61
CA GLU A 127 10.60 8.02 14.16
C GLU A 127 10.08 9.30 13.49
N THR A 128 8.76 9.38 13.28
CA THR A 128 8.06 10.55 12.76
C THR A 128 8.12 11.68 13.79
N ILE A 129 8.71 12.82 13.43
CA ILE A 129 8.62 14.04 14.24
C ILE A 129 7.34 14.75 13.79
N THR A 130 6.23 14.52 14.50
CA THR A 130 5.04 15.36 14.33
C THR A 130 5.33 16.73 14.95
N GLU A 131 5.62 17.72 14.11
CA GLU A 131 5.53 19.12 14.52
C GLU A 131 4.05 19.45 14.74
N LEU A 132 3.59 19.26 15.98
CA LEU A 132 2.27 19.65 16.44
C LEU A 132 2.10 21.14 16.16
N ALA A 133 1.34 21.47 15.11
CA ALA A 133 0.75 22.78 14.95
C ALA A 133 -0.03 23.10 16.24
N VAL A 134 0.52 24.03 17.02
CA VAL A 134 -0.05 24.51 18.27
C VAL A 134 -1.47 24.99 18.03
N SER A 135 -2.43 24.35 18.69
CA SER A 135 -3.67 25.00 19.13
C SER A 135 -4.10 24.42 20.47
N LYS A 136 -4.22 25.32 21.44
CA LYS A 136 -4.67 25.10 22.81
C LYS A 136 -6.05 24.42 22.82
N GLU A 137 -6.22 23.35 23.59
CA GLU A 137 -6.98 23.35 24.83
C GLU A 137 -7.08 21.93 25.43
N THR A 138 -7.16 21.93 26.75
CA THR A 138 -7.22 20.86 27.74
C THR A 138 -8.05 19.62 27.38
N SER A 139 -7.53 18.42 27.68
CA SER A 139 -8.06 17.57 28.75
C SER A 139 -7.29 16.25 28.79
N ALA A 140 -6.87 15.88 30.00
CA ALA A 140 -6.27 14.61 30.34
C ALA A 140 -7.12 13.41 29.87
N ILE A 141 -6.44 12.35 29.44
CA ILE A 141 -6.70 10.92 29.71
C ILE A 141 -5.52 10.15 29.07
N GLU A 142 -4.67 9.53 29.91
CA GLU A 142 -3.82 8.40 29.50
C GLU A 142 -4.74 7.22 29.11
N PRO A 143 -4.33 6.39 28.14
CA PRO A 143 -3.83 5.11 28.60
C PRO A 143 -2.56 4.66 27.88
N GLN A 144 -1.62 4.24 28.71
CA GLN A 144 -0.65 3.19 28.47
C GLN A 144 -1.29 2.04 27.65
N ASN A 145 -0.91 1.91 26.38
CA ASN A 145 -0.94 0.62 25.70
C ASN A 145 0.13 0.61 24.61
N SER A 146 1.37 0.36 25.05
CA SER A 146 2.46 -0.02 24.17
C SER A 146 2.10 -1.38 23.57
N ILE A 147 1.42 -1.38 22.42
CA ILE A 147 1.34 -2.58 21.59
C ILE A 147 2.73 -2.76 21.01
N VAL A 148 3.54 -3.59 21.68
CA VAL A 148 4.71 -4.20 21.07
C VAL A 148 4.18 -5.14 20.00
N ILE A 149 4.02 -4.63 18.77
CA ILE A 149 3.79 -5.50 17.62
C ILE A 149 5.12 -6.22 17.41
N ASN A 150 5.19 -7.43 17.92
CA ASN A 150 6.27 -8.35 17.62
C ASN A 150 6.26 -8.52 16.09
N VAL A 151 7.35 -8.16 15.41
CA VAL A 151 7.45 -8.24 13.95
C VAL A 151 8.07 -9.59 13.55
N PRO A 152 7.26 -10.67 13.49
CA PRO A 152 7.53 -11.76 12.55
C PRO A 152 6.38 -12.00 11.54
N ASP A 153 5.48 -11.04 11.32
CA ASP A 153 4.30 -11.21 10.46
C ASP A 153 4.36 -10.46 9.10
N SER A 154 5.53 -10.10 8.59
CA SER A 154 5.63 -9.42 7.28
C SER A 154 5.15 -10.27 6.10
N TYR A 155 5.32 -11.60 6.17
CA TYR A 155 4.81 -12.54 5.17
C TYR A 155 3.29 -12.71 5.30
N ARG A 156 2.79 -12.80 6.53
CA ARG A 156 1.35 -12.89 6.80
C ARG A 156 0.64 -11.62 6.35
N ILE A 157 1.25 -10.45 6.47
CA ILE A 157 0.66 -9.18 6.00
C ILE A 157 0.65 -9.10 4.46
N MET A 158 1.66 -9.62 3.75
CA MET A 158 1.64 -9.65 2.28
C MET A 158 0.65 -10.67 1.74
N GLU A 159 0.62 -11.87 2.32
CA GLU A 159 -0.36 -12.92 1.99
C GLU A 159 -1.78 -12.41 2.27
N LEU A 160 -2.02 -11.78 3.42
CA LEU A 160 -3.32 -11.16 3.72
C LEU A 160 -3.65 -9.97 2.81
N LYS A 161 -2.65 -9.24 2.30
CA LYS A 161 -2.88 -8.15 1.33
C LYS A 161 -3.24 -8.70 -0.05
N GLU A 162 -2.62 -9.79 -0.47
CA GLU A 162 -2.92 -10.49 -1.73
C GLU A 162 -4.32 -11.12 -1.66
N GLU A 163 -4.64 -11.83 -0.57
CA GLU A 163 -5.98 -12.36 -0.29
C GLU A 163 -7.03 -11.23 -0.26
N LEU A 164 -6.71 -10.07 0.32
CA LEU A 164 -7.62 -8.92 0.36
C LEU A 164 -7.86 -8.31 -1.03
N GLU A 165 -6.86 -8.27 -1.90
CA GLU A 165 -7.04 -7.78 -3.28
C GLU A 165 -7.82 -8.78 -4.14
N GLU A 166 -7.63 -10.08 -3.95
CA GLU A 166 -8.44 -11.13 -4.58
C GLU A 166 -9.91 -11.02 -4.13
N LEU A 167 -10.17 -10.93 -2.83
CA LEU A 167 -11.52 -10.72 -2.27
C LEU A 167 -12.18 -9.42 -2.77
N LYS A 168 -11.43 -8.32 -2.92
CA LYS A 168 -11.95 -7.08 -3.51
C LYS A 168 -12.31 -7.24 -4.97
N SER A 169 -11.49 -7.94 -5.73
CA SER A 169 -11.76 -8.25 -7.14
C SER A 169 -13.03 -9.09 -7.28
N ASP A 170 -13.16 -10.13 -6.46
CA ASP A 170 -14.34 -10.99 -6.43
C ASP A 170 -15.59 -10.24 -6.02
N LEU A 171 -15.52 -9.42 -4.95
CA LEU A 171 -16.63 -8.58 -4.53
C LEU A 171 -17.02 -7.57 -5.62
N LYS A 172 -16.05 -7.00 -6.34
CA LYS A 172 -16.31 -6.11 -7.47
C LYS A 172 -16.96 -6.83 -8.65
N ALA A 173 -16.58 -8.08 -8.91
CA ALA A 173 -17.21 -8.91 -9.93
C ALA A 173 -18.64 -9.29 -9.54
N GLU A 174 -18.90 -9.65 -8.29
CA GLU A 174 -20.24 -9.92 -7.77
C GLU A 174 -21.12 -8.67 -7.74
N LEU A 175 -20.60 -7.51 -7.31
CA LEU A 175 -21.30 -6.23 -7.41
C LEU A 175 -21.61 -5.84 -8.85
N LYS A 176 -20.74 -6.19 -9.80
CA LYS A 176 -21.01 -6.02 -11.24
C LYS A 176 -22.10 -6.97 -11.73
N LYS A 177 -22.13 -8.22 -11.27
CA LYS A 177 -23.24 -9.15 -11.58
C LYS A 177 -24.56 -8.64 -11.01
N ILE A 178 -24.56 -8.13 -9.78
CA ILE A 178 -25.73 -7.50 -9.16
C ILE A 178 -26.14 -6.23 -9.92
N GLY A 179 -25.18 -5.37 -10.28
CA GLY A 179 -25.43 -4.17 -11.08
C GLY A 179 -26.02 -4.50 -12.46
N ASN A 180 -25.51 -5.54 -13.13
CA ASN A 180 -26.07 -6.03 -14.38
C ASN A 180 -27.48 -6.62 -14.19
N ILE A 181 -27.75 -7.29 -13.06
CA ILE A 181 -29.12 -7.74 -12.71
C ILE A 181 -30.05 -6.53 -12.56
N PHE A 182 -29.58 -5.39 -12.03
CA PHE A 182 -30.38 -4.18 -11.91
C PHE A 182 -30.49 -3.35 -13.20
N GLU A 183 -29.54 -3.47 -14.14
CA GLU A 183 -29.66 -2.87 -15.49
C GLU A 183 -30.65 -3.63 -16.38
N ASP A 184 -30.83 -4.94 -16.17
CA ASP A 184 -31.81 -5.78 -16.89
C ASP A 184 -33.20 -5.80 -16.23
N ILE A 185 -33.38 -5.20 -15.05
CA ILE A 185 -34.69 -5.02 -14.41
C ILE A 185 -35.32 -3.73 -14.94
N ASP A 186 -36.31 -3.88 -15.83
CA ASP A 186 -37.19 -2.78 -16.20
C ASP A 186 -38.07 -2.42 -14.99
N LEU A 187 -37.69 -1.36 -14.28
CA LEU A 187 -38.39 -0.89 -13.10
C LEU A 187 -39.83 -0.45 -13.41
N ASP A 188 -40.11 -0.04 -14.66
CA ASP A 188 -41.47 0.30 -15.09
C ASP A 188 -42.34 -0.96 -15.17
N GLU A 189 -41.80 -2.08 -15.67
CA GLU A 189 -42.51 -3.37 -15.73
C GLU A 189 -42.77 -3.95 -14.34
N VAL A 190 -41.83 -3.81 -13.40
CA VAL A 190 -42.02 -4.21 -12.01
C VAL A 190 -43.06 -3.34 -11.31
N GLU A 191 -43.08 -2.02 -11.55
CA GLU A 191 -44.08 -1.12 -10.98
C GLU A 191 -45.50 -1.42 -11.52
N GLU A 192 -45.63 -1.69 -12.82
CA GLU A 192 -46.89 -2.10 -13.45
C GLU A 192 -47.42 -3.42 -12.83
N GLY A 193 -46.55 -4.42 -12.67
CA GLY A 193 -46.91 -5.70 -12.06
C GLY A 193 -47.33 -5.58 -10.59
N VAL A 194 -46.69 -4.70 -9.81
CA VAL A 194 -47.09 -4.44 -8.43
C VAL A 194 -48.47 -3.74 -8.36
N LYS A 195 -48.76 -2.81 -9.27
CA LYS A 195 -50.08 -2.17 -9.37
C LYS A 195 -51.17 -3.18 -9.74
N GLU A 196 -50.89 -4.08 -10.68
CA GLU A 196 -51.83 -5.13 -11.11
C GLU A 196 -52.18 -6.08 -9.96
N ILE A 197 -51.16 -6.58 -9.23
CA ILE A 197 -51.37 -7.44 -8.06
C ILE A 197 -52.15 -6.70 -6.96
N GLY A 198 -51.84 -5.42 -6.72
CA GLY A 198 -52.55 -4.58 -5.77
C GLY A 198 -54.04 -4.42 -6.12
N ASN A 199 -54.33 -4.20 -7.40
CA ASN A 199 -55.71 -4.08 -7.90
C ASN A 199 -56.47 -5.41 -7.79
N GLU A 200 -55.86 -6.54 -8.16
CA GLU A 200 -56.48 -7.85 -7.99
C GLU A 200 -56.81 -8.15 -6.52
N LEU A 201 -55.91 -7.80 -5.60
CA LEU A 201 -56.11 -8.02 -4.17
C LEU A 201 -57.25 -7.15 -3.63
N ALA A 202 -57.34 -5.90 -4.09
CA ALA A 202 -58.42 -4.98 -3.75
C ALA A 202 -59.78 -5.48 -4.26
N GLU A 203 -59.86 -5.98 -5.50
CA GLU A 203 -61.07 -6.56 -6.05
C GLU A 203 -61.50 -7.83 -5.31
N LYS A 204 -60.56 -8.71 -4.97
CA LYS A 204 -60.84 -9.91 -4.16
C LYS A 204 -61.36 -9.54 -2.76
N ALA A 205 -60.81 -8.49 -2.14
CA ALA A 205 -61.26 -7.99 -0.85
C ALA A 205 -62.67 -7.39 -0.92
N LEU A 206 -62.97 -6.58 -1.94
CA LEU A 206 -64.31 -6.03 -2.18
C LEU A 206 -65.34 -7.14 -2.39
N LYS A 207 -65.03 -8.12 -3.25
CA LYS A 207 -65.92 -9.26 -3.50
C LYS A 207 -66.16 -10.10 -2.24
N TRP A 208 -65.13 -10.28 -1.41
CA TRP A 208 -65.27 -10.95 -0.13
C TRP A 208 -66.15 -10.16 0.84
N MET A 209 -65.99 -8.83 0.90
CA MET A 209 -66.83 -7.95 1.72
C MET A 209 -68.29 -7.98 1.25
N ASP A 210 -68.56 -7.91 -0.05
CA ASP A 210 -69.92 -7.99 -0.60
C ASP A 210 -70.57 -9.35 -0.29
N THR A 211 -69.85 -10.45 -0.51
CA THR A 211 -70.33 -11.80 -0.15
C THR A 211 -70.62 -11.91 1.36
N LYS A 212 -69.80 -11.25 2.18
CA LYS A 212 -69.97 -11.26 3.63
C LYS A 212 -71.15 -10.39 4.07
N LEU A 213 -71.36 -9.23 3.44
CA LEU A 213 -72.51 -8.36 3.68
C LEU A 213 -73.81 -9.06 3.23
N ASP A 214 -73.84 -9.69 2.07
CA ASP A 214 -74.98 -10.47 1.60
C ASP A 214 -75.34 -11.61 2.55
N SER A 215 -74.33 -12.27 3.15
CA SER A 215 -74.55 -13.30 4.18
C SER A 215 -75.07 -12.78 5.52
N LEU A 216 -74.92 -11.48 5.79
CA LEU A 216 -75.36 -10.83 7.03
C LEU A 216 -76.75 -10.20 6.90
N PHE A 217 -77.20 -9.91 5.68
CA PHE A 217 -78.47 -9.25 5.38
C PHE A 217 -79.48 -10.14 4.64
N SER A 218 -79.13 -11.40 4.33
CA SER A 218 -80.03 -12.44 3.81
C SER A 218 -80.52 -13.40 4.90
#